data_AF-A0A0Q8W1V8-F1
#
_entry.id   AF-A0A0Q8W1V8-F1
#
_cell.length_a   1.000
_cell.length_b   1.000
_cell.length_c   1.000
_cell.angle_alpha   90.00
_cell.angle_beta   90.00
_cell.angle_gamma   90.00
#
_symmetry.space_group_name_H-M   'P 1'
#
loop_
_entity.id
_entity.type
_entity.pdbx_description
1 polymer ?
#
loop_
_entity_poly.entity_id
_entity_poly.type
_entity_poly.pdbx_seq_one_letter_code
_entity_poly.pdbx_strand_id
1 'polypeptide(L)' 'MTEALALGLLAVLGGLGAAGVTLLVHLMRRVSSLEDLNRKLWAWNRDLVDHIYKGKPPPPPGPPDLSDLFAEGA' A
#
# COMPACT_ATOMS: atom_id res chain seq x y z
N MET A 1 -8.38 -38.81 25.36
CA MET A 1 -8.25 -37.40 25.84
C MET A 1 -7.02 -36.70 25.26
N THR A 2 -5.88 -37.37 25.12
CA THR A 2 -4.62 -36.83 24.54
C THR A 2 -4.68 -36.49 23.05
N GLU A 3 -5.30 -37.33 22.21
CA GLU A 3 -5.46 -37.04 20.77
C GLU A 3 -6.31 -35.79 20.49
N ALA A 4 -7.39 -35.61 21.23
CA ALA A 4 -8.26 -34.44 21.11
C ALA A 4 -7.52 -33.13 21.48
N LEU A 5 -6.66 -33.19 22.51
CA LEU A 5 -5.79 -32.07 22.88
C LEU A 5 -4.72 -31.77 21.81
N ALA A 6 -4.11 -32.80 21.22
CA ALA A 6 -3.10 -32.65 20.16
C ALA A 6 -3.70 -32.04 18.88
N LEU A 7 -4.88 -32.51 18.46
CA LEU A 7 -5.58 -31.96 17.30
C LEU A 7 -6.06 -30.51 17.53
N GLY A 8 -6.53 -30.19 18.74
CA GLY A 8 -6.91 -28.83 19.10
C GLY A 8 -5.74 -27.84 19.05
N LEU A 9 -4.57 -28.23 19.57
CA LEU A 9 -3.35 -27.41 19.52
C LEU A 9 -2.86 -27.17 18.09
N LEU A 10 -2.87 -28.21 17.25
CA LEU A 10 -2.48 -28.09 15.85
C LEU A 10 -3.42 -27.18 15.06
N ALA A 11 -4.73 -27.28 15.30
CA ALA A 11 -5.74 -26.43 14.67
C ALA A 11 -5.59 -24.94 15.05
N VAL A 12 -5.32 -24.64 16.32
CA VAL A 12 -5.09 -23.26 16.79
C VAL A 12 -3.80 -22.68 16.19
N LEU A 13 -2.72 -23.45 16.16
CA LEU A 13 -1.45 -23.01 15.55
C LEU A 13 -1.60 -22.79 14.03
N GLY A 14 -2.32 -23.66 13.33
CA GLY A 14 -2.63 -23.49 11.92
C GLY A 14 -3.48 -22.25 11.65
N GLY A 15 -4.50 -21.98 12.48
CA GLY A 15 -5.35 -20.80 12.37
C GLY A 15 -4.60 -19.49 12.61
N LEU A 16 -3.72 -19.45 13.61
CA LEU A 16 -2.86 -18.28 13.88
C LEU A 16 -1.86 -18.04 12.73
N GLY A 17 -1.29 -19.10 12.15
CA GLY A 17 -0.43 -19.01 10.99
C GLY A 17 -1.15 -18.41 9.77
N ALA A 18 -2.36 -18.90 9.46
CA ALA A 18 -3.15 -18.41 8.33
C ALA A 18 -3.58 -16.94 8.50
N ALA A 19 -4.00 -16.54 9.71
CA ALA A 19 -4.32 -15.14 10.02
C ALA A 19 -3.09 -14.23 9.88
N GLY A 20 -1.93 -14.69 10.36
CA GLY A 20 -0.66 -13.96 10.23
C GLY A 20 -0.24 -13.75 8.77
N VAL A 21 -0.35 -14.78 7.93
CA VAL A 21 -0.02 -14.68 6.49
C VAL A 21 -0.98 -13.73 5.77
N THR A 22 -2.27 -13.79 6.08
CA THR A 22 -3.28 -12.90 5.48
C THR A 22 -2.99 -11.44 5.80
N LEU A 23 -2.67 -11.15 7.07
CA LEU A 23 -2.29 -9.82 7.52
C LEU A 23 -1.00 -9.34 6.85
N LEU A 24 0.00 -10.21 6.74
CA LEU A 24 1.27 -9.89 6.07
C LEU A 24 1.04 -9.52 4.60
N VAL A 25 0.27 -10.32 3.86
CA VAL A 25 -0.04 -10.04 2.44
C VAL A 25 -0.78 -8.71 2.30
N HIS A 26 -1.73 -8.42 3.19
CA HIS A 26 -2.46 -7.16 3.19
C HIS A 26 -1.53 -5.96 3.46
N LEU A 27 -0.64 -6.07 4.46
CA LEU A 27 0.36 -5.06 4.78
C LEU A 27 1.34 -4.84 3.62
N MET A 28 1.83 -5.92 2.99
CA MET A 28 2.77 -5.82 1.86
C MET A 28 2.12 -5.11 0.66
N ARG A 29 0.87 -5.41 0.34
CA ARG A 29 0.13 -4.70 -0.72
C ARG A 29 -0.03 -3.23 -0.38
N ARG A 30 -0.40 -2.91 0.86
CA ARG A 30 -0.55 -1.52 1.32
C ARG A 30 0.76 -0.75 1.26
N VAL A 31 1.87 -1.34 1.70
CA VAL A 31 3.20 -0.71 1.63
C VAL A 31 3.59 -0.47 0.17
N SER A 32 3.41 -1.46 -0.71
CA SER A 32 3.71 -1.30 -2.14
C SER A 32 2.89 -0.19 -2.79
N SER A 33 1.61 -0.06 -2.42
CA SER A 33 0.72 1.02 -2.90
C SER A 33 1.20 2.40 -2.44
N LEU A 34 1.59 2.52 -1.16
CA LEU A 34 2.13 3.77 -0.60
C LEU A 34 3.48 4.17 -1.22
N GLU A 35 4.35 3.21 -1.51
CA GLU A 35 5.62 3.49 -2.19
C GLU A 35 5.42 4.03 -3.60
N ASP A 36 4.44 3.48 -4.34
CA ASP A 36 4.11 3.98 -5.68
C ASP A 36 3.55 5.40 -5.66
N LEU A 37 2.64 5.66 -4.71
CA LEU A 37 2.10 6.99 -4.48
C LEU A 37 3.20 7.99 -4.14
N ASN A 38 4.13 7.63 -3.25
CA ASN A 38 5.21 8.52 -2.85
C ASN A 38 6.10 8.89 -4.05
N ARG A 39 6.36 7.94 -4.96
CA ARG A 39 7.10 8.22 -6.21
C ARG A 39 6.35 9.18 -7.12
N LYS A 40 5.04 8.96 -7.34
CA LYS A 40 4.19 9.82 -8.18
C LYS A 40 4.12 11.25 -7.63
N LEU A 41 3.90 11.41 -6.32
CA LEU A 41 3.88 12.72 -5.65
C LEU A 41 5.24 13.42 -5.71
N TRP A 42 6.34 12.69 -5.49
CA TRP A 42 7.67 13.27 -5.59
C TRP A 42 7.95 13.80 -7.01
N ALA A 43 7.62 13.02 -8.05
CA ALA A 43 7.81 13.42 -9.43
C ALA A 43 6.99 14.67 -9.78
N TRP A 44 5.72 14.70 -9.36
CA TRP A 44 4.87 15.87 -9.55
C TRP A 44 5.38 17.11 -8.81
N ASN A 45 5.77 16.97 -7.53
CA ASN A 45 6.36 18.07 -6.76
C ASN A 45 7.64 18.59 -7.41
N ARG A 46 8.48 17.69 -7.94
CA ARG A 46 9.69 18.09 -8.67
C ARG A 46 9.35 18.93 -9.90
N ASP A 47 8.36 18.51 -10.69
CA ASP A 47 7.95 19.24 -11.88
C ASP A 47 7.27 20.58 -11.56
N LEU A 48 6.49 20.64 -10.49
CA LEU A 48 5.92 21.89 -9.97
C LEU A 48 6.99 22.89 -9.54
N VAL A 49 7.97 22.43 -8.75
CA VAL A 49 9.10 23.27 -8.31
C VAL A 49 9.84 23.80 -9.54
N ASP A 50 10.12 22.93 -10.50
CA ASP A 50 10.76 23.33 -11.75
C ASP A 50 9.89 24.33 -12.53
N HIS A 51 8.58 24.15 -12.58
CA HIS A 51 7.66 25.08 -13.24
C HIS A 51 7.72 26.48 -12.60
N ILE A 52 7.68 26.56 -11.27
CA ILE A 52 7.71 27.83 -10.51
C ILE A 52 9.06 28.54 -10.68
N TYR A 53 10.17 27.83 -10.44
CA TYR A 53 11.48 28.48 -10.34
C TYR A 53 12.23 28.61 -11.66
N LYS A 54 11.92 27.76 -12.65
CA LYS A 54 12.50 27.89 -14.00
C LYS A 54 11.61 28.71 -14.94
N GLY A 55 10.49 29.24 -14.45
CA GLY A 55 9.60 30.11 -15.21
C GLY A 55 9.00 29.43 -16.44
N LYS A 56 8.60 28.15 -16.32
CA LYS A 56 7.92 27.45 -17.41
C LYS A 56 6.60 28.17 -17.74
N PRO A 57 6.17 28.20 -19.02
CA PRO A 57 4.92 28.87 -19.39
C PRO A 57 3.72 28.15 -18.78
N PRO A 58 2.62 28.87 -18.46
CA PRO A 58 1.39 28.26 -17.98
C PRO A 58 0.77 27.31 -19.03
N PRO A 59 -0.03 26.31 -18.62
CA PRO A 59 -0.47 26.03 -17.26
C PRO A 59 0.57 25.26 -16.41
N PRO A 60 0.45 25.31 -15.08
CA PRO A 60 1.23 24.45 -14.19
C PRO A 60 0.96 22.96 -14.46
N PRO A 61 1.90 22.08 -14.14
CA PRO A 61 1.69 20.64 -14.28
C PRO A 61 0.52 20.17 -13.42
N GLY A 62 -0.38 19.41 -14.04
CA GLY A 62 -1.57 18.86 -13.38
C GLY A 62 -1.20 17.84 -12.30
N PRO A 63 -2.06 17.65 -11.28
CA PRO A 63 -1.85 16.64 -10.25
C PRO A 63 -1.79 15.23 -10.87
N PRO A 64 -1.04 14.29 -10.27
CA PRO A 64 -1.04 12.91 -10.72
C PRO A 64 -2.42 12.28 -10.53
N ASP A 65 -2.75 11.31 -11.37
CA ASP A 65 -3.95 10.49 -11.17
C ASP A 65 -3.76 9.61 -9.94
N LEU A 66 -4.63 9.82 -8.95
CA LEU A 66 -4.70 9.08 -7.69
C LEU A 66 -6.03 8.31 -7.59
N SER A 67 -6.74 8.07 -8.68
CA SER A 67 -8.02 7.34 -8.66
C SER A 67 -7.87 5.91 -8.15
N ASP A 68 -6.77 5.24 -8.51
CA ASP A 68 -6.39 3.92 -7.98
C ASP A 68 -6.26 3.90 -6.45
N LEU A 69 -6.08 5.07 -5.81
CA LEU A 69 -5.87 5.23 -4.36
C LEU A 69 -7.12 4.93 -3.52
N PHE A 70 -8.30 5.24 -4.05
CA PHE A 70 -9.57 5.10 -3.31
C PHE A 70 -10.31 3.79 -3.64
N ALA A 71 -9.82 3.05 -4.63
CA ALA A 71 -10.43 1.79 -5.05
C ALA A 71 -10.18 0.63 -4.07
N GLU A 72 -9.11 0.68 -3.25
CA GLU A 72 -8.78 -0.40 -2.30
C GLU A 72 -9.53 -0.33 -0.96
N GLY A 73 -10.47 0.62 -0.80
CA GLY A 73 -11.18 0.89 0.46
C GLY A 73 -12.71 0.85 0.41
N ALA A 74 -13.32 0.38 -0.69
CA ALA A 74 -14.78 0.23 -0.85
C ALA A 74 -15.22 -1.24 -0.86
#